data_AF-A0A959T0T2-F1
#
_entry.id   AF-A0A959T0T2-F1
#
_cell.length_a   1.000
_cell.length_b   1.000
_cell.length_c   1.000
_cell.angle_alpha   90.00
_cell.angle_beta   90.00
_cell.angle_gamma   90.00
#
_symmetry.space_group_name_H-M   'P 1'
#
loop_
_entity.id
_entity.type
_entity.pdbx_description
1 polymer ?
#
loop_
_entity_poly.entity_id
_entity_poly.type
_entity_poly.pdbx_seq_one_letter_code
_entity_poly.pdbx_strand_id
1 'polypeptide(L)' 'EDPRADSLIASYLQRHLRLELHGQRLQPRYLGKEVDLETTYAYLEVDGIADPEGLTVLNTLLQDLFLEQQNIVHLETSAG' A
#
# COMPACT_ATOMS: atom_id res chain seq x y z
N GLU A 1 21.06 -8.72 -2.48
CA GLU A 1 19.64 -8.77 -2.06
C GLU A 1 19.12 -10.19 -2.28
N ASP A 2 18.19 -10.69 -1.43
CA ASP A 2 17.58 -12.01 -1.63
C ASP A 2 16.62 -11.95 -2.84
N PRO A 3 16.68 -12.89 -3.79
CA PRO A 3 15.83 -12.87 -4.99
C PRO A 3 14.32 -12.95 -4.70
N ARG A 4 13.93 -13.28 -3.46
CA ARG A 4 12.53 -13.35 -3.01
C ARG A 4 12.07 -12.09 -2.27
N ALA A 5 12.95 -11.10 -2.07
CA ALA A 5 12.61 -9.91 -1.30
C ALA A 5 11.33 -9.25 -1.82
N ASP A 6 11.23 -9.03 -3.13
CA ASP A 6 10.06 -8.38 -3.74
C ASP A 6 8.78 -9.19 -3.60
N SER A 7 8.83 -10.51 -3.79
CA SER A 7 7.63 -11.34 -3.66
C SER A 7 7.14 -11.41 -2.21
N LEU A 8 8.06 -11.40 -1.23
CA LEU A 8 7.72 -11.34 0.19
C LEU A 8 7.11 -9.98 0.56
N ILE A 9 7.69 -8.89 0.07
CA ILE A 9 7.17 -7.53 0.28
C ILE A 9 5.79 -7.39 -0.34
N ALA A 10 5.61 -7.78 -1.60
CA ALA A 10 4.31 -7.72 -2.28
C ALA A 10 3.25 -8.52 -1.52
N SER A 11 3.59 -9.74 -1.08
CA SER A 11 2.70 -10.59 -0.30
C SER A 11 2.33 -9.99 1.06
N TYR A 12 3.29 -9.33 1.72
CA TYR A 12 3.04 -8.62 2.97
C TYR A 12 2.12 -7.41 2.76
N LEU A 13 2.41 -6.57 1.78
CA LEU A 13 1.58 -5.42 1.42
C LEU A 13 0.15 -5.84 1.10
N GLN A 14 -0.05 -6.90 0.31
CA GLN A 14 -1.40 -7.39 -0.05
C GLN A 14 -2.22 -7.88 1.15
N ARG A 15 -1.57 -8.36 2.21
CA ARG A 15 -2.25 -8.78 3.46
C ARG A 15 -2.60 -7.60 4.35
N HIS A 16 -1.70 -6.63 4.47
CA HIS A 16 -1.78 -5.58 5.49
C HIS A 16 -2.31 -4.24 4.97
N LEU A 17 -2.26 -4.00 3.66
CA LEU A 17 -2.85 -2.85 2.98
C LEU A 17 -4.01 -3.32 2.11
N ARG A 18 -5.23 -2.93 2.48
CA ARG A 18 -6.45 -3.23 1.73
C ARG A 18 -7.08 -1.95 1.23
N LEU A 19 -7.29 -1.90 -0.08
CA LEU A 19 -7.99 -0.82 -0.77
C LEU A 19 -9.33 -1.35 -1.28
N GLU A 20 -10.39 -0.59 -1.08
CA GLU A 20 -11.71 -0.89 -1.60
C GLU A 20 -12.31 0.37 -2.23
N LEU A 21 -12.96 0.23 -3.39
CA LEU A 21 -13.71 1.32 -4.01
C LEU A 21 -15.17 0.90 -4.09
N HIS A 22 -16.06 1.69 -3.48
CA HIS A 22 -17.49 1.37 -3.37
C HIS A 22 -17.76 -0.06 -2.83
N GLY A 23 -16.96 -0.50 -1.86
CA GLY A 23 -17.05 -1.84 -1.25
C GLY A 23 -16.50 -2.98 -2.12
N GLN A 24 -15.96 -2.70 -3.31
CA GLN A 24 -15.27 -3.69 -4.14
C GLN A 24 -13.78 -3.66 -3.84
N ARG A 25 -13.20 -4.83 -3.53
CA ARG A 25 -11.77 -4.95 -3.23
C ARG A 25 -10.93 -4.69 -4.47
N LEU A 26 -10.05 -3.71 -4.38
CA LEU A 26 -9.04 -3.45 -5.40
C LEU A 26 -7.87 -4.45 -5.27
N GLN A 27 -7.17 -4.68 -6.37
CA GLN A 27 -5.98 -5.54 -6.42
C GLN A 27 -4.77 -4.72 -6.87
N PRO A 28 -4.08 -4.03 -5.94
CA PRO A 28 -2.91 -3.25 -6.28
C PRO A 28 -1.78 -4.15 -6.77
N ARG A 29 -1.16 -3.76 -7.89
CA ARG A 29 0.03 -4.41 -8.44
C ARG A 29 1.27 -3.77 -7.84
N TYR A 30 2.11 -4.57 -7.19
CA TYR A 30 3.40 -4.10 -6.70
C TYR A 30 4.34 -3.82 -7.88
N LEU A 31 4.94 -2.63 -7.89
CA LEU A 31 5.85 -2.17 -8.94
C LEU A 31 7.32 -2.30 -8.55
N GLY A 32 7.60 -2.30 -7.26
CA GLY A 32 8.96 -2.34 -6.72
C GLY A 32 9.08 -1.48 -5.48
N LYS A 33 10.31 -1.34 -5.02
CA LYS A 33 10.69 -0.48 -3.91
C LYS A 33 11.92 0.33 -4.22
N GLU A 34 12.08 1.40 -3.48
CA GLU A 34 13.29 2.21 -3.42
C GLU A 34 13.72 2.31 -1.96
N VAL A 35 15.02 2.19 -1.70
CA VAL A 35 15.59 2.33 -0.37
C VAL A 35 16.41 3.62 -0.36
N ASP A 36 15.97 4.57 0.46
CA ASP A 36 16.65 5.84 0.68
C ASP A 36 17.01 5.97 2.16
N LEU A 37 18.31 5.77 2.46
CA LEU A 37 18.85 5.76 3.81
C LEU A 37 18.09 4.80 4.74
N GLU A 38 17.29 5.34 5.66
CA GLU A 38 16.51 4.60 6.66
C GLU A 38 15.05 4.39 6.22
N THR A 39 14.68 4.88 5.03
CA THR A 39 13.32 4.81 4.50
C THR A 39 13.25 3.82 3.34
N THR A 40 12.19 3.01 3.30
CA THR A 40 11.85 2.18 2.14
C THR A 40 10.52 2.64 1.57
N TYR A 41 10.53 3.10 0.34
CA TYR A 41 9.33 3.41 -0.44
C TYR A 41 8.90 2.16 -1.19
N ALA A 42 7.64 1.74 -1.05
CA ALA A 42 7.05 0.65 -1.82
C ALA A 42 5.95 1.22 -2.73
N TYR A 43 6.05 0.91 -4.02
CA TYR A 43 5.15 1.45 -5.03
C TYR A 43 4.13 0.40 -5.45
N LEU A 44 2.85 0.77 -5.43
CA LEU A 44 1.74 -0.04 -5.91
C LEU A 44 0.87 0.79 -6.84
N GLU A 45 0.28 0.16 -7.86
CA GLU A 45 -0.70 0.80 -8.74
C GLU A 45 -2.00 0.01 -8.83
N VAL A 46 -3.10 0.70 -9.12
CA VAL A 46 -4.37 0.10 -9.52
C VAL A 46 -4.81 0.81 -10.80
N ASP A 47 -4.97 0.04 -11.88
CA ASP A 47 -5.44 0.55 -13.17
C ASP A 47 -6.97 0.76 -13.19
N GLY A 48 -7.43 1.62 -14.11
CA GLY A 48 -8.85 1.76 -14.43
C GLY A 48 -9.68 2.54 -13.41
N ILE A 49 -9.03 3.27 -12.49
CA ILE A 49 -9.71 4.17 -11.54
C ILE A 49 -9.65 5.60 -12.08
N ALA A 50 -10.80 6.12 -12.51
CA ALA A 50 -10.90 7.51 -12.98
C ALA A 50 -11.11 8.51 -11.83
N ASP A 51 -11.82 8.09 -10.79
CA ASP A 51 -12.14 8.90 -9.61
C ASP A 51 -12.03 8.02 -8.34
N PRO A 52 -11.24 8.42 -7.33
CA PRO A 52 -11.14 7.70 -6.06
C PRO A 52 -12.27 8.03 -5.06
N GLU A 53 -13.33 8.74 -5.45
CA GLU A 53 -14.49 8.97 -4.57
C GLU A 53 -15.02 7.66 -3.98
N GLY A 54 -15.13 7.58 -2.65
CA GLY A 54 -15.55 6.35 -1.96
C GLY A 54 -14.44 5.31 -1.75
N LEU A 55 -13.17 5.69 -1.97
CA LEU A 55 -12.02 4.86 -1.59
C LEU A 55 -11.98 4.65 -0.08
N THR A 56 -11.89 3.38 0.32
CA THR A 56 -11.63 2.95 1.70
C THR A 56 -10.23 2.36 1.80
N VAL A 57 -9.46 2.83 2.78
CA VAL A 57 -8.10 2.37 3.05
C VAL A 57 -8.06 1.70 4.42
N LEU A 58 -7.61 0.45 4.47
CA LEU A 58 -7.25 -0.23 5.71
C LEU A 58 -5.75 -0.52 5.68
N ASN A 59 -5.01 0.00 6.65
CA ASN A 59 -3.57 -0.15 6.75
C ASN A 59 -3.18 -0.70 8.14
N THR A 60 -2.59 -1.89 8.13
CA THR A 60 -2.06 -2.61 9.31
C THR A 60 -0.56 -2.88 9.19
N LEU A 61 0.13 -2.17 8.29
CA LEU A 61 1.54 -2.37 8.03
C LEU A 61 2.35 -2.16 9.31
N LEU A 62 3.22 -3.13 9.58
CA LEU A 62 4.21 -3.16 10.66
C LEU A 62 3.62 -3.10 12.09
N GLN A 63 2.31 -3.20 12.27
CA GLN A 63 1.68 -3.08 13.59
C GLN A 63 1.74 -4.36 14.45
N ASP A 64 2.21 -5.49 13.91
CA ASP A 64 2.16 -6.79 14.60
C ASP A 64 3.09 -6.91 15.82
N LEU A 65 4.15 -6.09 15.89
CA LEU A 65 5.21 -6.22 16.90
C LEU A 65 5.19 -5.14 17.98
N PHE A 66 4.74 -3.93 17.64
CA PHE A 66 4.82 -2.77 18.54
C PHE A 66 3.45 -2.11 18.66
N LEU A 67 2.86 -2.19 19.86
CA LEU A 67 1.51 -1.68 20.13
C LEU A 67 1.37 -0.17 19.92
N GLU A 68 2.47 0.58 20.08
CA GLU A 68 2.49 2.03 19.94
C GLU A 68 2.65 2.49 18.47
N GLN A 69 2.91 1.55 17.55
CA GLN A 69 3.14 1.89 16.16
C GLN A 69 1.87 2.42 15.49
N GLN A 70 1.98 3.58 14.86
CA GLN A 70 0.87 4.24 14.16
C GLN A 70 1.14 4.28 12.66
N ASN A 71 0.07 4.24 11.87
CA ASN A 71 0.12 4.46 10.44
C ASN A 71 -0.48 5.82 10.12
N ILE A 72 0.15 6.55 9.20
CA ILE A 72 -0.37 7.81 8.65
C ILE A 72 -0.81 7.52 7.22
N VAL A 73 -2.04 7.91 6.88
CA VAL A 73 -2.57 7.82 5.52
C VAL A 73 -2.83 9.25 5.04
N HIS A 74 -2.17 9.62 3.95
CA HIS A 74 -2.35 10.89 3.25
C HIS A 74 -2.84 10.58 1.84
N LEU A 75 -3.89 11.27 1.40
CA LEU A 75 -4.48 11.09 0.08
C LEU A 75 -4.34 12.39 -0.69
N GLU A 76 -3.73 12.32 -1.86
CA GLU A 76 -3.70 13.40 -2.83
C GLU A 76 -4.49 13.00 -4.06
N THR A 77 -5.43 13.85 -4.43
CA THR A 77 -6.18 13.73 -5.68
C THR A 77 -5.75 14.90 -6.55
N SER A 78 -5.41 14.62 -7.81
CA SER A 78 -5.36 15.67 -8.82
C SER A 78 -6.79 16.18 -9.01
N ALA A 79 -7.15 17.26 -8.31
CA ALA A 79 -8.36 18.00 -8.62
C ALA A 79 -8.27 18.44 -10.09
N GLY A 80 -9.31 18.13 -10.87
CA GLY A 80 -9.48 18.74 -12.18
C GLY A 80 -9.59 20.25 -12.08
#